data_AF-A0A8J2TE94-F1
#
_entry.id   AF-A0A8J2TE94-F1
#
_cell.length_a   1.000
_cell.length_b   1.000
_cell.length_c   1.000
_cell.angle_alpha   90.00
_cell.angle_beta   90.00
_cell.angle_gamma   90.00
#
_symmetry.space_group_name_H-M   'P 1'
#
loop_
_entity.id
_entity.type
_entity.pdbx_description
1 polymer ?
#
loop_
_entity_poly.entity_id
_entity_poly.type
_entity_poly.pdbx_seq_one_letter_code
_entity_poly.pdbx_strand_id
1 'polypeptide(L)'
;MFSETYYAIRSRQDGQYLVAHIPNPKTETQSNYLLVFRENFEALTYLNTHARGLADRFSVETLSTNQLNGVMKRWGFNGMGLVQEPLEPKIQFLVNG
;
A
#
# COMPACT_ATOMS: atom_id res chain seq x y z
N MET A 1 20.97 12.58 -4.33
CA MET A 1 19.51 12.61 -4.13
C MET A 1 19.15 11.26 -3.50
N PHE A 2 18.77 11.24 -2.21
CA PHE A 2 18.42 9.98 -1.55
C PHE A 2 17.11 9.49 -2.17
N SER A 3 17.17 8.36 -2.87
CA SER A 3 15.95 7.71 -3.37
C SER A 3 15.26 7.11 -2.16
N GLU A 4 14.13 7.69 -1.74
CA GLU A 4 13.28 7.04 -0.76
C GLU A 4 12.83 5.69 -1.32
N THR A 5 12.88 4.68 -0.46
CA THR A 5 12.47 3.32 -0.78
C THR A 5 11.27 3.00 0.08
N TYR A 6 10.24 2.47 -0.56
CA TYR A 6 8.98 2.08 0.06
C TYR A 6 8.81 0.58 -0.05
N TYR A 7 8.04 0.00 0.86
CA TYR A 7 7.69 -1.40 0.84
C TYR A 7 6.18 -1.52 0.64
N ALA A 8 5.74 -2.37 -0.28
CA ALA A 8 4.32 -2.60 -0.57
C ALA A 8 3.98 -4.08 -0.45
N ILE A 9 2.77 -4.39 0.01
CA ILE A 9 2.28 -5.77 0.08
C ILE A 9 1.65 -6.11 -1.27
N ARG A 10 2.16 -7.16 -1.92
CA ARG A 10 1.72 -7.64 -3.22
C ARG A 10 1.17 -9.06 -3.13
N SER A 11 0.03 -9.29 -3.73
CA SER A 11 -0.58 -10.61 -3.91
C SER A 11 0.28 -11.46 -4.85
N ARG A 12 0.57 -12.69 -4.44
CA ARG A 12 1.27 -13.68 -5.27
C ARG A 12 0.37 -14.31 -6.33
N GLN A 13 -0.95 -14.17 -6.20
CA GLN A 13 -1.92 -14.83 -7.09
C GLN A 13 -2.14 -14.05 -8.39
N ASP A 14 -2.28 -12.73 -8.29
CA ASP A 14 -2.65 -11.85 -9.41
C ASP A 14 -1.73 -10.63 -9.54
N GLY A 15 -0.77 -10.47 -8.63
CA GLY A 15 0.16 -9.36 -8.63
C GLY A 15 -0.45 -8.03 -8.21
N GLN A 16 -1.70 -8.01 -7.73
CA GLN A 16 -2.33 -6.82 -7.16
C GLN A 16 -1.67 -6.40 -5.85
N TYR A 17 -1.91 -5.16 -5.44
CA TYR A 17 -1.34 -4.60 -4.21
C TYR A 17 -2.41 -4.41 -3.14
N LEU A 18 -1.98 -4.42 -1.88
CA LEU A 18 -2.83 -4.03 -0.78
C LEU A 18 -3.16 -2.54 -0.87
N VAL A 19 -4.46 -2.24 -0.85
CA VAL A 19 -4.98 -0.88 -0.99
C VAL A 19 -5.95 -0.55 0.14
N ALA A 20 -6.03 0.74 0.48
CA ALA A 20 -7.13 1.26 1.27
C ALA A 20 -8.23 1.78 0.33
N HIS A 21 -9.45 1.28 0.55
CA HIS A 21 -10.65 1.76 -0.12
C HIS A 21 -11.31 2.84 0.73
N ILE A 22 -11.32 4.08 0.25
CA ILE A 22 -12.01 5.18 0.92
C ILE A 22 -13.31 5.46 0.17
N PRO A 23 -14.48 5.14 0.76
CA PRO A 23 -15.76 5.48 0.15
C PRO A 23 -15.94 7.00 0.16
N ASN A 24 -16.40 7.56 -0.96
CA ASN A 24 -16.84 8.95 -0.97
C ASN A 24 -18.31 8.99 -0.52
N PRO A 25 -18.67 9.66 0.58
CA PRO A 25 -20.07 9.71 1.03
C PRO A 25 -20.98 10.53 0.09
N LYS A 26 -20.42 11.32 -0.83
CA LYS A 26 -21.18 12.20 -1.74
C LYS A 26 -21.36 11.63 -3.15
N THR A 27 -20.65 10.56 -3.50
CA THR A 27 -20.67 9.93 -4.83
C THR A 27 -20.58 8.42 -4.66
N GLU A 28 -21.14 7.62 -5.57
CA GLU A 28 -20.98 6.15 -5.52
C GLU A 28 -19.56 5.68 -5.89
N THR A 29 -18.57 6.57 -5.86
CA THR A 29 -17.19 6.30 -6.24
C THR A 29 -16.33 6.00 -5.02
N GLN A 30 -15.33 5.13 -5.22
CA GLN A 30 -14.35 4.76 -4.20
C GLN A 30 -12.96 5.21 -4.65
N SER A 31 -12.21 5.79 -3.73
CA SER A 31 -10.80 6.13 -3.98
C SER A 31 -9.90 5.02 -3.43
N ASN A 32 -8.96 4.56 -4.25
CA ASN A 32 -8.06 3.47 -3.93
C ASN A 32 -6.64 4.03 -3.72
N TYR A 33 -6.10 3.80 -2.53
CA TYR A 33 -4.76 4.25 -2.16
C TYR A 33 -3.84 3.05 -1.93
N LEU A 34 -2.69 3.02 -2.61
CA LEU A 34 -1.68 1.99 -2.41
C LEU A 34 -1.09 2.11 -1.00
N LEU A 35 -1.22 1.07 -0.19
CA LEU A 35 -0.59 1.06 1.12
C LEU A 35 0.91 0.77 0.99
N VAL A 36 1.70 1.65 1.60
CA VAL A 36 3.15 1.55 1.63
C VAL A 36 3.69 1.70 3.04
N PHE A 37 4.86 1.13 3.27
CA PHE A 37 5.58 1.10 4.54
C PHE A 37 6.98 1.65 4.34
N ARG A 38 7.59 2.19 5.42
CA ARG A 38 8.97 2.71 5.35
C ARG A 38 9.98 1.59 5.47
N GLU A 39 9.61 0.52 6.17
CA GLU A 39 10.49 -0.61 6.42
C GLU A 39 9.83 -1.95 6.08
N ASN A 40 10.65 -2.92 5.66
CA ASN A 40 10.16 -4.26 5.33
C ASN A 40 9.46 -4.95 6.51
N PHE A 41 10.01 -4.78 7.72
CA PHE A 41 9.45 -5.41 8.92
C PHE A 41 8.10 -4.80 9.31
N GLU A 42 7.85 -3.52 9.01
CA GLU A 42 6.55 -2.88 9.23
C GLU A 42 5.46 -3.51 8.35
N ALA A 43 5.77 -3.73 7.06
CA ALA A 43 4.86 -4.41 6.13
C ALA A 43 4.53 -5.83 6.59
N LEU A 44 5.55 -6.59 7.01
CA LEU A 44 5.37 -7.94 7.56
C LEU A 44 4.55 -7.92 8.86
N THR A 45 4.78 -6.93 9.73
CA THR A 45 4.05 -6.77 10.99
C THR A 45 2.58 -6.50 10.72
N TYR A 46 2.27 -5.58 9.79
CA TYR A 46 0.91 -5.29 9.36
C TYR A 46 0.22 -6.54 8.82
N LEU A 47 0.86 -7.25 7.88
CA LEU A 47 0.31 -8.46 7.26
C LEU A 47 0.02 -9.55 8.28
N ASN A 48 0.96 -9.81 9.20
CA ASN A 48 0.82 -10.83 10.24
C ASN A 48 -0.23 -10.49 11.31
N THR A 49 -0.51 -9.20 11.50
CA THR A 49 -1.50 -8.70 12.46
C THR A 49 -2.90 -8.74 11.87
N HIS A 50 -3.07 -8.21 10.65
CA HIS A 50 -4.39 -7.97 10.07
C HIS A 50 -4.84 -9.03 9.06
N ALA A 51 -3.91 -9.85 8.54
CA ALA A 51 -4.20 -10.85 7.51
C ALA A 51 -3.41 -12.16 7.72
N ARG A 52 -3.21 -12.57 8.98
CA ARG A 52 -2.41 -13.75 9.35
C ARG A 52 -2.74 -15.01 8.54
N GLY A 53 -4.02 -15.30 8.34
CA GLY A 53 -4.48 -16.49 7.61
C GLY A 53 -4.26 -16.44 6.09
N LEU A 54 -3.82 -15.29 5.56
CA LEU A 54 -3.56 -15.08 4.13
C LEU A 54 -2.10 -14.70 3.86
N ALA A 55 -1.25 -14.60 4.88
CA ALA A 55 0.10 -14.04 4.77
C ALA A 55 0.99 -14.79 3.76
N ASP A 56 0.78 -16.10 3.61
CA ASP A 56 1.47 -16.96 2.64
C ASP A 56 1.13 -16.65 1.17
N ARG A 57 -0.01 -15.99 0.93
CA ARG A 57 -0.48 -15.54 -0.39
C ARG A 57 0.06 -14.18 -0.78
N PHE A 58 0.74 -13.50 0.12
CA PHE A 58 1.32 -12.18 -0.13
C PHE A 58 2.85 -12.21 -0.06
N SER A 59 3.47 -11.19 -0.64
CA SER A 59 4.89 -10.89 -0.54
C SER A 59 5.08 -9.41 -0.32
N VAL A 60 6.18 -9.02 0.34
CA VAL A 60 6.60 -7.62 0.42
C VAL A 60 7.49 -7.32 -0.78
N GLU A 61 7.16 -6.27 -1.51
CA GLU A 61 7.91 -5.76 -2.66
C GLU A 61 8.55 -4.41 -2.30
N THR A 62 9.84 -4.27 -2.60
CA THR A 62 10.59 -3.02 -2.46
C THR A 62 10.42 -2.16 -3.70
N LEU A 63 9.97 -0.93 -3.53
CA LEU A 63 9.69 0.03 -4.58
C LEU A 63 10.49 1.32 -4.36
N SER A 64 11.32 1.71 -5.31
CA SER A 64 11.82 3.09 -5.39
C SER A 64 10.67 4.06 -5.72
N THR A 65 10.84 5.35 -5.45
CA THR A 65 9.86 6.39 -5.79
C THR A 65 9.40 6.32 -7.26
N ASN A 66 10.33 6.04 -8.19
CA ASN A 66 10.01 5.92 -9.62
C ASN A 66 9.14 4.69 -9.92
N GLN A 67 9.47 3.55 -9.31
CA GLN A 67 8.67 2.33 -9.47
C GLN A 67 7.28 2.49 -8.84
N LEU A 68 7.19 3.16 -7.69
CA LEU A 68 5.93 3.44 -7.00
C LEU A 68 4.97 4.25 -7.89
N ASN A 69 5.47 5.30 -8.55
CA ASN A 69 4.69 6.07 -9.52
C ASN A 69 4.22 5.22 -10.71
N GLY A 70 5.06 4.32 -11.21
CA GLY A 70 4.70 3.37 -12.27
C GLY A 70 3.58 2.42 -11.82
N VAL A 71 3.67 1.87 -10.60
CA VAL A 71 2.64 1.00 -10.01
C VAL A 71 1.32 1.75 -9.86
N MET A 72 1.32 2.95 -9.26
CA MET A 72 0.09 3.73 -9.07
C MET A 72 -0.61 4.04 -10.40
N LYS A 73 0.13 4.45 -11.43
CA LYS A 73 -0.44 4.71 -12.76
C LYS A 73 -0.99 3.44 -13.42
N ARG A 74 -0.25 2.33 -13.35
CA ARG A 74 -0.65 1.06 -13.98
C ARG A 74 -1.96 0.51 -13.40
N TRP A 75 -2.16 0.64 -12.10
CA TRP A 75 -3.34 0.12 -11.40
C TRP A 75 -4.44 1.17 -11.16
N GLY A 76 -4.22 2.42 -11.57
CA GLY A 76 -5.21 3.49 -11.44
C GLY A 76 -5.48 3.93 -10.00
N PHE A 77 -4.46 3.88 -9.13
CA PHE A 77 -4.59 4.32 -7.74
C PHE A 77 -4.61 5.85 -7.64
N ASN A 78 -5.45 6.40 -6.76
CA ASN A 78 -5.58 7.84 -6.53
C ASN A 78 -4.37 8.45 -5.80
N GLY A 79 -3.56 7.60 -5.16
CA GLY A 79 -2.37 8.01 -4.43
C GLY A 79 -1.84 6.87 -3.58
N MET A 80 -1.05 7.24 -2.56
CA MET A 80 -0.50 6.30 -1.59
C MET A 80 -1.00 6.59 -0.17
N GLY A 81 -1.10 5.54 0.64
CA GLY A 81 -1.28 5.61 2.08
C GLY A 81 -0.02 5.13 2.78
N LEU A 82 0.71 6.04 3.40
CA LEU A 82 1.87 5.69 4.22
C LEU A 82 1.37 5.19 5.58
N VAL A 83 1.59 3.91 5.86
CA VAL A 83 1.23 3.33 7.16
C VAL A 83 2.29 3.74 8.17
N GLN A 84 1.90 4.55 9.15
CA GLN A 84 2.78 5.06 10.20
C GLN A 84 2.82 4.14 11.42
N GLU A 85 1.70 3.45 11.71
CA GLU A 85 1.59 2.52 12.84
C GLU A 85 1.03 1.18 12.36
N PRO A 86 1.83 0.12 12.20
CA PRO A 86 1.36 -1.15 11.63
C PRO A 86 0.38 -1.94 12.51
N LEU A 87 0.52 -1.85 13.83
CA LEU A 87 -0.29 -2.63 14.78
C LEU A 87 -1.69 -2.04 14.97
N GLU A 88 -1.76 -0.72 15.15
CA GLU A 88 -2.99 0.08 15.15
C GLU A 88 -2.94 1.04 13.96
N PRO A 89 -3.45 0.65 12.78
CA PRO A 89 -3.24 1.37 11.52
C PRO A 89 -3.57 2.87 11.57
N LYS A 90 -2.52 3.69 11.70
CA LYS A 90 -2.55 5.12 11.41
C LYS A 90 -1.93 5.35 10.03
N ILE A 91 -2.72 5.91 9.12
CA ILE A 91 -2.37 6.02 7.71
C ILE A 91 -2.38 7.48 7.29
N GLN A 92 -1.27 7.94 6.74
CA GLN A 92 -1.18 9.24 6.10
C GLN A 92 -1.42 9.09 4.60
N PHE A 93 -2.52 9.66 4.11
CA PHE A 93 -2.86 9.65 2.69
C PHE A 93 -2.22 10.80 1.94
N LEU A 94 -1.59 10.49 0.82
CA LEU A 94 -0.95 11.43 -0.09
C LEU A 94 -1.53 11.23 -1.48
N VAL A 95 -2.12 12.30 -2.03
CA VAL A 95 -2.76 12.29 -3.34
C VAL A 95 -1.73 12.69 -4.39
N ASN A 96 -1.65 11.95 -5.50
CA ASN A 96 -0.94 12.44 -6.67
C ASN A 96 -1.83 13.46 -7.38
N GLY A 97 -1.44 14.73 -7.34
CA GLY A 97 -2.07 15.82 -8.08
C GLY A 97 -1.86 15.73 -9.58
#